data_AF-A0A503HVV4-F1
#
_entry.id   AF-A0A503HVV4-F1
#
_cell.length_a   1.000
_cell.length_b   1.000
_cell.length_c   1.000
_cell.angle_alpha   90.00
_cell.angle_beta   90.00
_cell.angle_gamma   90.00
#
_symmetry.space_group_name_H-M   'P 1'
#
loop_
_entity.id
_entity.type
_entity.pdbx_description
1 polymer ?
#
loop_
_entity_poly.entity_id
_entity_poly.type
_entity_poly.pdbx_seq_one_letter_code
_entity_poly.pdbx_strand_id
1 'polypeptide(L)'
;SGAVAGLVAVTPASGFVNPTGAFIVGIVAGVVCYISAVKVKHMFGYDDSLDAFGVHGVGGVVGALLTGVLADPAINALGKDASIGKQLYGILFTILWTAIATFVILYIVKALVGLRPTTQEEVEGLDISQHGEVVP
;
A
#
# COMPACT_ATOMS: atom_id res chain seq x y z
N SER A 1 -7.59 -8.83 -5.70
CA SER A 1 -6.37 -8.23 -5.13
C SER A 1 -5.19 -8.17 -6.09
N GLY A 2 -4.83 -9.24 -6.81
CA GLY A 2 -3.66 -9.22 -7.72
C GLY A 2 -3.68 -8.15 -8.82
N ALA A 3 -4.84 -7.93 -9.47
CA ALA A 3 -4.99 -6.84 -10.44
C ALA A 3 -4.74 -5.45 -9.83
N VAL A 4 -5.27 -5.22 -8.62
CA VAL A 4 -5.04 -3.96 -7.87
C VAL A 4 -3.57 -3.82 -7.49
N ALA A 5 -2.89 -4.89 -7.05
CA ALA A 5 -1.46 -4.86 -6.76
C ALA A 5 -0.62 -4.43 -7.98
N GLY A 6 -0.95 -4.93 -9.17
CA GLY A 6 -0.32 -4.49 -10.42
C GLY A 6 -0.57 -3.01 -10.74
N LEU A 7 -1.81 -2.54 -10.55
CA LEU A 7 -2.18 -1.12 -10.75
C LEU A 7 -1.44 -0.20 -9.77
N VAL A 8 -1.36 -0.58 -8.50
CA VAL A 8 -0.58 0.14 -7.48
C VAL A 8 0.89 0.20 -7.89
N ALA A 9 1.50 -0.94 -8.21
CA ALA A 9 2.93 -1.01 -8.49
C ALA A 9 3.31 -0.30 -9.80
N VAL A 10 2.45 -0.27 -10.81
CA VAL A 10 2.73 0.46 -12.06
C VAL A 10 2.52 1.97 -11.91
N THR A 11 1.77 2.44 -10.90
CA THR A 11 1.51 3.88 -10.68
C THR A 11 2.79 4.73 -10.72
N PRO A 12 3.85 4.45 -9.94
CA PRO A 12 5.10 5.21 -9.99
C PRO A 12 5.94 4.97 -11.27
N ALA A 13 5.62 3.95 -12.07
CA ALA A 13 6.38 3.54 -13.25
C ALA A 13 5.71 3.97 -14.58
N SER A 14 4.42 4.27 -14.55
CA SER A 14 3.52 4.38 -15.72
C SER A 14 3.99 5.37 -16.78
N GLY A 15 4.66 6.45 -16.39
CA GLY A 15 5.22 7.45 -17.29
C GLY A 15 6.69 7.26 -17.66
N PHE A 16 7.31 6.14 -17.28
CA PHE A 16 8.75 5.92 -17.39
C PHE A 16 9.14 4.58 -18.01
N VAL A 17 8.32 3.54 -17.89
CA VAL A 17 8.66 2.19 -18.37
C VAL A 17 8.00 1.87 -19.71
N ASN A 18 8.63 1.05 -20.53
CA ASN A 18 8.04 0.51 -21.75
C ASN A 18 7.09 -0.68 -21.43
N PRO A 19 6.31 -1.21 -22.40
CA PRO A 19 5.35 -2.28 -22.15
C PRO A 19 5.96 -3.55 -21.53
N THR A 20 7.18 -3.92 -21.92
CA THR A 20 7.90 -5.06 -21.33
C THR A 20 8.23 -4.78 -19.86
N GLY A 21 8.69 -3.58 -19.53
CA GLY A 21 8.92 -3.15 -18.16
C GLY A 21 7.64 -3.17 -17.31
N ALA A 22 6.53 -2.65 -17.84
CA ALA A 22 5.24 -2.68 -17.17
C ALA A 22 4.74 -4.11 -16.90
N PHE A 23 4.96 -5.04 -17.84
CA PHE A 23 4.66 -6.46 -17.65
C PHE A 23 5.46 -7.08 -16.50
N ILE A 24 6.76 -6.78 -16.43
CA ILE A 24 7.63 -7.23 -15.32
C ILE A 24 7.13 -6.68 -13.98
N VAL A 25 6.79 -5.38 -13.93
CA VAL A 25 6.23 -4.75 -12.71
C VAL A 25 4.97 -5.48 -12.25
N GLY A 26 4.05 -5.80 -13.17
CA GLY A 26 2.82 -6.53 -12.85
C GLY A 26 3.07 -7.92 -12.25
N ILE A 27 3.98 -8.71 -12.85
CA ILE A 27 4.32 -10.04 -12.34
C ILE A 27 4.94 -9.96 -10.94
N VAL A 28 5.96 -9.11 -10.78
CA VAL A 28 6.68 -8.97 -9.50
C VAL A 28 5.72 -8.48 -8.42
N ALA A 29 4.89 -7.48 -8.72
CA ALA A 29 3.89 -6.97 -7.79
C ALA A 29 2.87 -8.05 -7.38
N GLY A 30 2.37 -8.85 -8.33
CA GLY A 30 1.44 -9.93 -8.03
C GLY A 30 2.00 -10.94 -7.04
N VAL A 31 3.25 -11.37 -7.24
CA VAL A 31 3.92 -12.33 -6.35
C VAL A 31 4.22 -11.71 -4.97
N VAL A 32 4.85 -10.54 -4.95
CA VAL A 32 5.29 -9.92 -3.69
C VAL A 32 4.11 -9.47 -2.84
N CYS A 33 3.08 -8.87 -3.45
CA CYS A 33 1.89 -8.45 -2.70
C CYS A 33 1.08 -9.64 -2.20
N TYR A 34 1.04 -10.76 -2.94
CA TYR A 34 0.42 -12.00 -2.42
C TYR A 34 1.14 -12.50 -1.16
N ILE A 35 2.48 -12.58 -1.21
CA ILE A 35 3.27 -13.02 -0.05
C ILE A 35 3.05 -12.07 1.14
N SER A 36 3.01 -10.76 0.89
CA SER A 36 2.76 -9.77 1.92
C SER A 36 1.37 -9.92 2.56
N ALA A 37 0.33 -9.90 1.74
CA ALA A 37 -1.06 -9.97 2.18
C ALA A 37 -1.46 -11.33 2.78
N VAL A 38 -0.77 -12.42 2.47
CA VAL A 38 -1.18 -13.77 2.93
C VAL A 38 -0.21 -14.37 3.95
N LYS A 39 1.09 -14.11 3.86
CA LYS A 39 2.08 -14.75 4.73
C LYS A 39 2.67 -13.79 5.76
N VAL A 40 3.05 -12.59 5.32
CA VAL A 40 3.70 -11.59 6.18
C VAL A 40 2.72 -11.09 7.24
N LYS A 41 1.47 -10.78 6.88
CA LYS A 41 0.47 -10.33 7.86
C LYS A 41 0.23 -11.31 9.00
N HIS A 42 0.10 -12.60 8.67
CA HIS A 42 -0.12 -13.65 9.65
C HIS A 42 1.12 -13.90 10.51
N MET A 43 2.32 -13.75 9.92
CA MET A 43 3.58 -13.88 10.66
C MET A 43 3.77 -12.78 11.70
N PHE A 44 3.38 -11.54 11.39
CA PHE A 44 3.49 -10.41 12.29
C PHE A 44 2.24 -10.17 13.15
N GLY A 45 1.14 -10.89 12.89
CA GLY A 45 -0.07 -10.87 13.71
C GLY A 45 -0.86 -9.56 13.65
N TYR A 46 -0.64 -8.72 12.63
CA TYR A 46 -1.43 -7.50 12.45
C TYR A 46 -2.73 -7.79 11.69
N ASP A 47 -3.81 -7.12 12.10
CA ASP A 47 -5.11 -7.18 11.45
C ASP A 47 -5.25 -6.01 10.47
N ASP A 48 -4.87 -6.28 9.22
CA ASP A 48 -5.12 -5.41 8.06
C ASP A 48 -6.29 -5.98 7.28
N SER A 49 -7.50 -5.58 7.67
CA SER A 49 -8.74 -6.27 7.28
C SER A 49 -8.97 -6.33 5.77
N LEU A 50 -8.44 -5.37 5.02
CA LEU A 50 -8.58 -5.27 3.55
C LEU A 50 -7.25 -5.39 2.80
N ASP A 51 -6.18 -5.82 3.47
CA ASP A 51 -4.83 -5.93 2.92
C ASP A 51 -4.30 -4.59 2.34
N ALA A 52 -4.69 -3.46 2.93
CA ALA A 52 -4.30 -2.14 2.45
C ALA A 52 -2.77 -1.97 2.49
N PHE A 53 -2.12 -2.37 3.57
CA PHE A 53 -0.65 -2.34 3.67
C PHE A 53 -0.01 -3.38 2.73
N GLY A 54 -0.57 -4.59 2.69
CA GLY A 54 -0.05 -5.70 1.88
C GLY A 54 -0.09 -5.44 0.38
N VAL A 55 -1.12 -4.77 -0.11
CA VAL A 55 -1.34 -4.46 -1.52
C VAL A 55 -0.84 -3.06 -1.90
N HIS A 56 -1.16 -2.04 -1.11
CA HIS A 56 -0.83 -0.65 -1.44
C HIS A 56 0.55 -0.24 -0.91
N GLY A 57 0.82 -0.52 0.37
CA GLY A 57 2.10 -0.21 1.00
C GLY A 57 3.26 -0.95 0.31
N VAL A 58 3.20 -2.29 0.30
CA VAL A 58 4.25 -3.12 -0.31
C VAL A 58 4.26 -2.98 -1.84
N GLY A 59 3.09 -2.95 -2.49
CA GLY A 59 3.01 -2.76 -3.94
C GLY A 59 3.61 -1.44 -4.41
N GLY A 60 3.38 -0.36 -3.67
CA GLY A 60 3.98 0.95 -3.95
C GLY A 60 5.49 0.95 -3.82
N VAL A 61 6.05 0.29 -2.80
CA VAL A 61 7.50 0.12 -2.62
C VAL A 61 8.11 -0.66 -3.77
N VAL A 62 7.52 -1.82 -4.12
CA VAL A 62 7.97 -2.64 -5.25
C VAL A 62 7.95 -1.84 -6.55
N GLY A 63 6.85 -1.14 -6.82
CA GLY A 63 6.69 -0.28 -7.98
C GLY A 63 7.76 0.79 -8.08
N ALA A 64 7.97 1.55 -7.01
CA ALA A 64 8.96 2.63 -6.97
C ALA A 64 10.39 2.11 -7.16
N LEU A 65 10.76 0.98 -6.54
CA LEU A 65 12.06 0.34 -6.75
C LEU A 65 12.25 -0.10 -8.21
N LEU A 66 11.23 -0.71 -8.80
CA LEU A 66 11.27 -1.14 -10.20
C LEU A 66 11.28 0.03 -11.18
N THR A 67 10.65 1.17 -10.87
CA THR A 67 10.83 2.41 -11.64
C THR A 67 12.31 2.81 -11.67
N GLY A 68 13.02 2.69 -10.55
CA GLY A 68 14.45 2.98 -10.47
C GLY A 68 15.35 2.07 -11.30
N VAL A 69 14.83 0.92 -11.77
CA VAL A 69 15.56 -0.08 -12.57
C VAL A 69 15.13 -0.09 -14.02
N LEU A 70 13.83 0.05 -14.28
CA LEU A 70 13.21 -0.20 -15.59
C LEU A 70 12.83 1.08 -16.35
N ALA A 71 13.06 2.26 -15.76
CA ALA A 71 12.80 3.52 -16.44
C ALA A 71 13.63 3.61 -17.74
N ASP A 72 12.94 3.93 -18.83
CA ASP A 72 13.47 3.97 -20.18
C ASP A 72 13.50 5.43 -20.66
N PRO A 73 14.69 6.01 -20.87
CA PRO A 73 14.82 7.38 -21.37
C PRO A 73 14.16 7.62 -22.74
N ALA A 74 13.92 6.56 -23.52
CA ALA A 74 13.19 6.66 -24.79
C ALA A 74 11.68 6.85 -24.58
N ILE A 75 11.14 6.41 -23.44
CA ILE A 75 9.75 6.66 -23.03
C ILE A 75 9.63 8.04 -22.40
N ASN A 76 10.56 8.40 -21.52
CA ASN A 76 10.59 9.69 -20.86
C ASN A 76 12.02 10.07 -20.49
N ALA A 77 12.50 11.23 -20.97
CA ALA A 77 13.87 11.70 -20.74
C ALA A 77 14.24 11.82 -19.26
N LEU A 78 13.26 12.08 -18.37
CA LEU A 78 13.46 12.11 -16.92
C LEU A 78 13.87 10.74 -16.34
N GLY A 79 13.59 9.65 -17.07
CA GLY A 79 14.02 8.29 -16.74
C GLY A 79 15.53 8.08 -16.81
N LYS A 80 16.28 8.95 -17.51
CA LYS A 80 17.76 8.89 -17.57
C LYS A 80 18.40 8.98 -16.19
N ASP A 81 17.76 9.74 -15.30
CA ASP A 81 18.23 10.00 -13.95
C ASP A 81 17.58 9.08 -12.91
N ALA A 82 16.77 8.12 -13.35
CA ALA A 82 16.17 7.13 -12.48
C ALA A 82 17.25 6.25 -11.84
N SER A 83 17.11 6.02 -10.54
CA SER A 83 18.00 5.11 -9.82
C SER A 83 17.30 4.57 -8.59
N ILE A 84 17.68 3.36 -8.18
CA ILE A 84 17.22 2.76 -6.93
C ILE A 84 17.50 3.69 -5.74
N GLY A 85 18.64 4.38 -5.72
CA GLY A 85 19.00 5.28 -4.61
C GLY A 85 18.03 6.44 -4.41
N LYS A 86 17.60 7.09 -5.50
CA LYS A 86 16.59 8.17 -5.43
C LYS A 86 15.23 7.65 -5.00
N GLN A 87 14.86 6.47 -5.50
CA GLN A 87 13.59 5.83 -5.13
C GLN A 87 13.57 5.41 -3.67
N LEU A 88 14.66 4.80 -3.17
CA LEU A 88 14.81 4.44 -1.75
C LEU A 88 14.71 5.66 -0.84
N TYR A 89 15.33 6.78 -1.21
CA TYR A 89 15.21 8.02 -0.45
C TYR A 89 13.74 8.46 -0.32
N GLY A 90 13.01 8.51 -1.44
CA GLY A 90 11.59 8.86 -1.44
C GLY A 90 10.72 7.88 -0.65
N ILE A 91 10.96 6.58 -0.80
CA ILE A 91 10.27 5.51 -0.08
C ILE A 91 10.48 5.65 1.43
N LEU A 92 11.73 5.79 1.88
CA LEU A 92 12.03 5.89 3.32
C LEU A 92 11.45 7.16 3.93
N PHE A 93 11.54 8.29 3.22
CA PHE A 93 10.96 9.54 3.68
C PHE A 93 9.44 9.43 3.81
N THR A 94 8.76 8.90 2.79
CA THR A 94 7.29 8.75 2.80
C THR A 94 6.81 7.77 3.86
N ILE A 95 7.49 6.63 4.05
CA ILE A 95 7.19 5.68 5.13
C ILE A 95 7.33 6.35 6.50
N LEU A 96 8.45 7.04 6.74
CA LEU A 96 8.71 7.68 8.04
C LEU A 96 7.68 8.77 8.33
N TRP A 97 7.42 9.63 7.35
CA TRP A 97 6.43 10.70 7.47
C TRP A 97 5.03 10.16 7.75
N THR A 98 4.56 9.23 6.93
CA THR A 98 3.20 8.69 7.06
C THR A 98 3.01 7.87 8.34
N ALA A 99 4.01 7.08 8.75
CA ALA A 99 3.95 6.33 10.00
C ALA A 99 3.88 7.26 11.21
N ILE A 100 4.75 8.28 11.28
CA ILE A 100 4.76 9.23 12.41
C ILE A 100 3.47 10.06 12.44
N ALA A 101 3.09 10.64 11.30
CA ALA A 101 1.92 11.51 11.23
C ALA A 101 0.63 10.74 11.57
N THR A 102 0.42 9.56 10.96
CA THR A 102 -0.76 8.74 11.26
C THR A 102 -0.75 8.26 12.71
N PHE A 103 0.40 7.87 13.27
CA PHE A 103 0.49 7.49 14.68
C PHE A 103 0.06 8.63 15.62
N VAL A 104 0.59 9.84 15.41
CA VAL A 104 0.24 11.03 16.21
C VAL A 104 -1.25 11.35 16.10
N ILE A 105 -1.79 11.35 14.87
CA ILE A 105 -3.21 11.64 14.62
C ILE A 105 -4.09 10.61 15.33
N LEU A 106 -3.82 9.31 15.14
CA LEU A 106 -4.60 8.24 15.77
C LEU A 106 -4.52 8.30 17.30
N TYR A 107 -3.36 8.63 17.86
CA TYR A 107 -3.22 8.76 19.31
C TYR A 107 -4.03 9.93 19.87
N ILE A 108 -4.02 11.07 19.18
CA ILE A 108 -4.84 12.24 19.55
C ILE A 108 -6.33 11.87 19.49
N VAL A 109 -6.79 11.28 18.39
CA VAL A 109 -8.20 10.86 18.24
C VAL A 109 -8.59 9.85 19.32
N LYS A 110 -7.73 8.87 19.60
CA LYS A 110 -7.92 7.90 20.68
C LYS A 110 -8.11 8.56 22.04
N ALA A 111 -7.34 9.61 22.35
CA ALA A 111 -7.41 10.31 23.63
C ALA A 111 -8.65 11.21 23.76
N LEU A 112 -9.18 11.72 22.64
CA LEU A 112 -10.31 12.66 22.65
C LEU A 112 -11.67 11.96 22.56
N VAL A 113 -11.82 10.99 21.66
CA VAL A 113 -13.12 10.39 21.31
C VAL A 113 -13.10 8.86 21.25
N GLY A 114 -11.91 8.25 21.26
CA GLY A 114 -11.76 6.80 21.04
C GLY A 114 -11.71 6.42 19.56
N LEU A 115 -11.21 5.21 19.25
CA LEU A 115 -11.02 4.73 17.87
C LEU A 115 -11.83 3.47 17.54
N ARG A 116 -12.18 2.66 18.55
CA ARG A 116 -12.80 1.35 18.36
C ARG A 116 -14.19 1.37 19.02
N PRO A 117 -15.22 0.77 18.38
CA PRO A 117 -16.48 0.47 19.06
C PRO A 117 -16.24 -0.39 20.31
N THR A 118 -17.23 -0.44 21.18
CA THR A 118 -17.24 -1.40 22.30
C THR A 118 -17.31 -2.82 21.76
N THR A 119 -16.87 -3.80 22.57
CA THR A 119 -16.92 -5.22 22.20
C THR A 119 -18.34 -5.69 21.90
N GLN A 120 -19.35 -5.13 22.59
CA GLN A 120 -20.75 -5.46 22.33
C GLN A 120 -21.21 -4.96 20.96
N GLU A 121 -20.92 -3.70 20.63
CA GLU A 121 -21.25 -3.11 19.32
C GLU A 121 -20.53 -3.83 18.17
N GLU A 122 -19.28 -4.26 18.39
CA GLU A 122 -18.51 -5.02 17.41
C GLU A 122 -19.10 -6.42 17.15
N VAL A 123 -19.63 -7.08 18.19
CA VAL A 123 -20.30 -8.39 18.08
C VAL A 123 -21.69 -8.27 17.46
N GLU A 124 -22.43 -7.22 17.79
CA GLU A 124 -23.75 -6.94 17.22
C GLU A 124 -23.67 -6.52 15.74
N GLY A 125 -22.57 -5.88 15.35
CA GLY A 125 -22.33 -5.39 14.00
C GLY A 125 -22.49 -3.87 13.91
N LEU A 126 -21.63 -3.25 13.10
CA LEU A 126 -21.61 -1.79 12.93
C LEU A 126 -22.86 -1.26 12.20
N ASP A 127 -23.45 -2.04 11.29
CA ASP A 127 -24.68 -1.66 10.58
C ASP A 127 -25.85 -1.44 11.57
N ILE A 128 -25.98 -2.30 12.58
CA ILE A 128 -27.03 -2.17 13.60
C ILE A 128 -26.64 -1.09 14.62
N SER A 129 -25.45 -1.18 15.21
CA SER A 129 -25.06 -0.34 16.34
C SER A 129 -24.81 1.12 15.99
N GLN A 130 -24.31 1.41 14.78
CA GLN A 130 -23.97 2.77 14.34
C GLN A 130 -24.97 3.36 13.34
N HIS A 131 -25.68 2.52 12.59
CA HIS A 131 -26.58 2.98 11.52
C HIS A 131 -28.05 2.59 11.72
N GLY A 132 -28.35 1.60 12.58
CA GLY A 132 -29.72 1.10 12.77
C GLY A 132 -30.28 0.37 11.55
N GLU A 133 -29.40 -0.11 10.66
CA GLU A 133 -29.74 -0.74 9.39
C GLU A 133 -29.41 -2.24 9.42
N VAL A 134 -30.14 -3.02 8.62
CA VAL A 134 -29.87 -4.45 8.40
C VAL A 134 -29.71 -4.66 6.91
N VAL A 135 -28.56 -5.19 6.50
CA VAL A 135 -28.35 -5.61 5.11
C VAL A 135 -29.14 -6.89 4.88
N PRO A 136 -30.09 -6.90 3.92
CA PRO A 136 -30.92 -8.07 3.62
C PRO A 136 -30.14 -9.23 3.00
#